data_AF-A0A8S3QJW0-F1
#
_entry.id   AF-A0A8S3QJW0-F1
#
_cell.length_a   1.000
_cell.length_b   1.000
_cell.length_c   1.000
_cell.angle_alpha   90.00
_cell.angle_beta   90.00
_cell.angle_gamma   90.00
#
_symmetry.space_group_name_H-M   'P 1'
#
loop_
_entity.id
_entity.type
_entity.pdbx_description
1 polymer ?
#
loop_
_entity_poly.entity_id
_entity_poly.type
_entity_poly.pdbx_seq_one_letter_code
_entity_poly.pdbx_strand_id
1 'polypeptide(L)'
;MIDKSDCSMSYVKIDDAIRIISKCGRQASVSKNDISDAFKICPYKPTQWPLFCFKWKSMYYFYVRLTFGCRSSPKIFDTVSQAVCYIAEKNYKVQHILHLLDDFLTIDHPDEDGERTMAIMMTIFKRLNIPIASHKTVGPTTCLEYLGIILDSQKMETRLPDNKVQRICNFIRKILHKSSCTKRELLQLLGHLNFASRVILPGSSTAWGQSCLIKRIVVKILKFWLLNDISVTDSKPYSVSEDLLIYFATHCFQHLKLQYSTIKLYICGIRHRCLKDNICSPFNNSSNNLERLSLFLNSIKRLQKPIIKDRLPITFDILQHLCVKLKEGIFSPFIDQMLYTAFTVAFYGFLRCGEFTIRRSKSFDCNNNLCISDVLFYSDYVILHLKQSKTDPFRMGVDIQLHKLNHDCCPFKALHDYLIVRNTMFKFQNNNALFIDESGKALEREFFISKLKHLLGICGYNPQSFNGHSFRIGAATTAGKSNIEDHLIKTLGRWNSNSYCRYIRTSKNVIKKAQQKLSS
;
A
#
# COMPACT_ATOMS: atom_id res chain seq x y z
N MET A 1 -3.04 0.80 -37.60
CA MET A 1 -2.14 0.43 -36.49
C MET A 1 -2.93 -0.43 -35.51
N ILE A 2 -2.36 -1.49 -34.96
CA ILE A 2 -3.03 -2.36 -33.98
C ILE A 2 -3.38 -1.54 -32.74
N ASP A 3 -4.66 -1.53 -32.35
CA ASP A 3 -5.14 -0.77 -31.21
C ASP A 3 -4.46 -1.23 -29.91
N LYS A 4 -4.17 -0.28 -29.04
CA LYS A 4 -3.45 -0.49 -27.79
C LYS A 4 -4.32 -1.21 -26.75
N SER A 5 -5.64 -1.05 -26.83
CA SER A 5 -6.61 -1.76 -26.00
C SER A 5 -6.56 -3.28 -26.21
N ASP A 6 -6.53 -3.70 -27.48
CA ASP A 6 -6.69 -5.10 -27.90
C ASP A 6 -5.47 -5.97 -27.54
N CYS A 7 -4.29 -5.37 -27.38
CA CYS A 7 -3.05 -6.05 -27.01
C CYS A 7 -2.60 -5.80 -25.57
N SER A 8 -3.48 -5.27 -24.71
CA SER A 8 -3.14 -5.04 -23.30
C SER A 8 -3.10 -6.37 -22.51
N MET A 9 -2.10 -6.50 -21.62
CA MET A 9 -1.88 -7.68 -20.78
C MET A 9 -1.60 -7.27 -19.33
N SER A 10 -2.12 -8.06 -18.39
CA SER A 10 -1.79 -7.96 -16.97
C SER A 10 -0.77 -9.03 -16.64
N TYR A 11 0.47 -8.63 -16.40
CA TYR A 11 1.55 -9.54 -16.07
C TYR A 11 1.51 -9.95 -14.59
N VAL A 12 1.86 -11.21 -14.32
CA VAL A 12 2.10 -11.72 -12.97
C VAL A 12 3.23 -10.92 -12.33
N LYS A 13 3.05 -10.57 -11.05
CA LYS A 13 4.05 -9.83 -10.27
C LYS A 13 4.75 -10.76 -9.31
N ILE A 14 5.96 -10.38 -8.93
CA ILE A 14 6.72 -11.09 -7.88
C ILE A 14 5.94 -11.10 -6.55
N ASP A 15 5.16 -10.05 -6.27
CA ASP A 15 4.28 -9.98 -5.11
C ASP A 15 3.21 -11.09 -5.09
N ASP A 16 2.84 -11.65 -6.24
CA ASP A 16 1.90 -12.76 -6.32
C ASP A 16 2.59 -14.06 -5.90
N ALA A 17 3.82 -14.30 -6.36
CA ALA A 17 4.64 -15.45 -5.94
C ALA A 17 4.94 -15.41 -4.43
N ILE A 18 5.33 -14.25 -3.89
CA ILE A 18 5.58 -14.06 -2.45
C ILE A 18 4.32 -14.37 -1.63
N ARG A 19 3.13 -13.96 -2.11
CA ARG A 19 1.87 -14.20 -1.42
C ARG A 19 1.51 -15.68 -1.38
N ILE A 20 1.77 -16.41 -2.46
CA ILE A 20 1.52 -17.86 -2.51
C ILE A 20 2.50 -18.59 -1.57
N ILE A 21 3.80 -18.31 -1.65
CA ILE A 21 4.80 -18.91 -0.74
C ILE A 21 4.45 -18.60 0.73
N SER A 22 4.03 -17.36 1.03
CA SER A 22 3.60 -16.98 2.38
C SER A 22 2.35 -17.73 2.86
N LYS A 23 1.48 -18.20 1.96
CA LYS A 23 0.31 -19.02 2.30
C LYS A 23 0.67 -20.49 2.48
N CYS A 24 1.54 -21.03 1.62
CA CYS A 24 2.03 -22.41 1.71
C CYS A 24 2.93 -22.63 2.92
N GLY A 25 3.57 -21.57 3.43
CA GLY A 25 4.38 -21.63 4.64
C GLY A 25 5.85 -21.99 4.38
N ARG A 26 6.56 -22.26 5.48
CA ARG A 26 7.99 -22.53 5.46
C ARG A 26 8.28 -23.87 4.79
N GLN A 27 9.36 -23.96 4.02
CA GLN A 27 9.75 -25.15 3.23
C GLN A 27 8.85 -25.46 2.01
N ALA A 28 8.03 -24.50 1.55
CA ALA A 28 7.30 -24.67 0.31
C ALA A 28 8.25 -25.00 -0.86
N SER A 29 7.91 -26.01 -1.65
CA SER A 29 8.70 -26.43 -2.81
C SER A 29 8.39 -25.51 -3.98
N VAL A 30 9.41 -25.09 -4.71
CA VAL A 30 9.25 -24.17 -5.84
C VAL A 30 10.03 -24.67 -7.05
N SER A 31 9.37 -24.69 -8.21
CA SER A 31 9.97 -25.13 -9.47
C SER A 31 9.74 -24.10 -10.58
N LYS A 32 10.75 -23.91 -11.42
CA LYS A 32 10.74 -23.02 -12.57
C LYS A 32 10.96 -23.80 -13.86
N ASN A 33 10.12 -23.51 -14.86
CA ASN A 33 10.24 -24.03 -16.22
C ASN A 33 10.27 -22.86 -17.22
N ASP A 34 11.12 -22.91 -18.25
CA ASP A 34 11.27 -21.85 -19.26
C ASP A 34 11.08 -22.46 -20.66
N ILE A 35 10.24 -21.86 -21.49
CA ILE A 35 10.05 -22.30 -22.89
C ILE A 35 11.22 -21.82 -23.74
N SER A 36 11.89 -22.74 -24.44
CA SER A 36 12.94 -22.39 -25.39
C SER A 36 12.34 -21.79 -26.67
N ASP A 37 13.02 -20.78 -27.24
CA ASP A 37 12.61 -20.14 -28.50
C ASP A 37 11.16 -19.61 -28.45
N ALA A 38 10.82 -18.92 -27.36
CA ALA A 38 9.56 -18.20 -27.20
C ALA A 38 9.22 -17.36 -28.45
N PHE A 39 7.92 -17.25 -28.75
CA PHE A 39 7.36 -16.72 -30.00
C PHE A 39 7.59 -17.60 -31.24
N LYS A 40 8.76 -18.20 -31.43
CA LYS A 40 9.06 -18.98 -32.64
C LYS A 40 8.23 -20.27 -32.76
N ILE A 41 7.66 -20.74 -31.66
CA ILE A 41 6.73 -21.89 -31.68
C ILE A 41 5.40 -21.56 -32.40
N CYS A 42 5.05 -20.27 -32.53
CA CYS A 42 3.79 -19.84 -33.13
C CYS A 42 3.97 -19.44 -34.61
N PRO A 43 3.45 -20.21 -35.59
CA PRO A 43 3.44 -19.82 -37.00
C PRO A 43 2.61 -18.57 -37.28
N TYR A 44 3.07 -17.77 -38.22
CA TYR A 44 2.17 -16.93 -39.02
C TYR A 44 1.48 -17.75 -40.11
N LYS A 45 0.27 -17.36 -40.49
CA LYS A 45 -0.38 -17.92 -41.67
C LYS A 45 0.45 -17.59 -42.91
N PRO A 46 0.61 -18.52 -43.89
CA PRO A 46 1.38 -18.25 -45.11
C PRO A 46 0.95 -16.99 -45.87
N THR A 47 -0.35 -16.69 -45.85
CA THR A 47 -0.92 -15.47 -46.45
C THR A 47 -0.44 -14.18 -45.78
N GLN A 48 0.06 -14.24 -44.55
CA GLN A 48 0.56 -13.09 -43.80
C GLN A 48 2.08 -12.92 -43.90
N TRP A 49 2.82 -13.89 -44.45
CA TRP A 49 4.28 -13.78 -44.59
C TRP A 49 4.75 -12.52 -45.33
N PRO A 50 4.09 -12.06 -46.42
CA PRO A 50 4.49 -10.83 -47.09
C PRO A 50 4.45 -9.58 -46.20
N LEU A 51 3.62 -9.58 -45.16
CA LEU A 51 3.49 -8.47 -44.20
C LEU A 51 4.66 -8.42 -43.21
N PHE A 52 5.41 -9.51 -43.06
CA PHE A 52 6.55 -9.64 -42.14
C PHE A 52 7.83 -9.95 -42.92
N CYS A 53 8.13 -9.12 -43.92
CA CYS A 53 9.29 -9.29 -44.79
C CYS A 53 10.28 -8.12 -44.68
N PHE A 54 11.55 -8.39 -45.01
CA PHE A 54 12.53 -7.34 -45.28
C PHE A 54 13.44 -7.77 -46.44
N LYS A 55 13.98 -6.78 -47.15
CA LYS A 55 14.91 -7.00 -48.26
C LYS A 55 16.34 -6.75 -47.79
N TRP A 56 17.23 -7.73 -48.01
CA TRP A 56 18.66 -7.59 -47.72
C TRP A 56 19.48 -8.25 -48.82
N LYS A 57 20.51 -7.56 -49.32
CA LYS A 57 21.37 -8.01 -50.43
C LYS A 57 20.57 -8.58 -51.63
N SER A 58 19.55 -7.85 -52.06
CA SER A 58 18.66 -8.24 -53.17
C SER A 58 17.78 -9.47 -52.95
N MET A 59 17.83 -10.10 -51.76
CA MET A 59 16.99 -11.23 -51.38
C MET A 59 15.87 -10.79 -50.42
N TYR A 60 14.71 -11.44 -50.53
CA TYR A 60 13.59 -11.26 -49.61
C TYR A 60 13.62 -12.30 -48.50
N TYR A 61 13.57 -11.83 -47.26
CA TYR A 61 13.50 -12.67 -46.07
C TYR A 61 12.15 -12.47 -45.40
N PHE A 62 11.48 -13.58 -45.06
CA PHE A 62 10.18 -13.58 -44.42
C PHE A 62 10.28 -14.19 -43.03
N TYR A 63 9.66 -13.53 -42.05
CA TYR A 63 9.44 -14.16 -40.76
C TYR A 63 8.21 -15.06 -40.84
N VAL A 64 8.45 -16.37 -40.74
CA VAL A 64 7.38 -17.39 -40.79
C VAL A 64 6.78 -17.70 -39.42
N ARG A 65 7.36 -17.16 -38.34
CA ARG A 65 6.92 -17.31 -36.94
C ARG A 65 6.85 -15.96 -36.25
N LEU A 66 6.14 -15.88 -35.12
CA LEU A 66 6.02 -14.64 -34.34
C LEU A 66 7.41 -14.06 -34.01
N THR A 67 7.54 -12.75 -34.24
CA THR A 67 8.79 -12.02 -34.00
C THR A 67 8.75 -11.18 -32.73
N PHE A 68 9.93 -10.99 -32.14
CA PHE A 68 10.14 -10.05 -31.06
C PHE A 68 10.01 -8.61 -31.57
N GLY A 69 9.35 -7.74 -30.81
CA GLY A 69 9.10 -6.34 -31.19
C GLY A 69 7.79 -6.08 -31.93
N CYS A 70 7.10 -7.12 -32.41
CA CYS A 70 5.73 -6.97 -32.89
C CYS A 70 4.75 -6.83 -31.71
N ARG A 71 3.84 -5.85 -31.78
CA ARG A 71 2.92 -5.51 -30.66
C ARG A 71 1.95 -6.63 -30.31
N SER A 72 1.51 -7.43 -31.29
CA SER A 72 0.56 -8.53 -31.07
C SER A 72 1.22 -9.84 -30.63
N SER A 73 2.51 -10.06 -30.93
CA SER A 73 3.22 -11.31 -30.62
C SER A 73 3.15 -11.71 -29.14
N PRO A 74 3.42 -10.81 -28.16
CA PRO A 74 3.25 -11.10 -26.74
C PRO A 74 1.88 -11.63 -26.36
N LYS A 75 0.81 -11.01 -26.88
CA LYS A 75 -0.58 -11.37 -26.58
C LYS A 75 -0.94 -12.74 -27.13
N ILE A 76 -0.56 -13.01 -28.37
CA ILE A 76 -0.84 -14.29 -29.04
C ILE A 76 -0.11 -15.43 -28.33
N PHE A 77 1.15 -15.21 -27.95
CA PHE A 77 1.94 -16.22 -27.24
C PHE A 77 1.46 -16.45 -25.80
N ASP A 78 1.01 -15.40 -25.11
CA ASP A 78 0.43 -15.52 -23.77
C ASP A 78 -0.79 -16.45 -23.76
N THR A 79 -1.61 -16.47 -24.83
CA THR A 79 -2.73 -17.43 -24.95
C THR A 79 -2.27 -18.89 -24.91
N VAL A 80 -1.12 -19.21 -25.52
CA VAL A 80 -0.53 -20.56 -25.46
C VAL A 80 -0.10 -20.88 -24.03
N SER A 81 0.53 -19.91 -23.36
CA SER A 81 1.00 -20.06 -21.98
C SER A 81 -0.15 -20.23 -20.99
N GLN A 82 -1.23 -19.46 -21.17
CA GLN A 82 -2.48 -19.60 -20.42
C GLN A 82 -3.14 -20.97 -20.65
N ALA A 83 -3.12 -21.50 -21.88
CA ALA A 83 -3.65 -22.83 -22.17
C ALA A 83 -2.87 -23.93 -21.43
N VAL A 84 -1.53 -23.81 -21.34
CA VAL A 84 -0.70 -24.72 -20.52
C VAL A 84 -1.10 -24.65 -19.05
N CYS A 85 -1.25 -23.44 -18.49
CA CYS A 85 -1.71 -23.26 -17.11
C CYS A 85 -3.10 -23.87 -16.87
N TYR A 86 -4.04 -23.67 -17.81
CA TYR A 86 -5.39 -24.24 -17.74
C TYR A 86 -5.37 -25.78 -17.72
N ILE A 87 -4.55 -26.40 -18.59
CA ILE A 87 -4.41 -27.87 -18.63
C ILE A 87 -3.81 -28.38 -17.31
N ALA A 88 -2.77 -27.72 -16.80
CA ALA A 88 -2.12 -28.09 -15.54
C ALA A 88 -3.11 -28.03 -14.36
N GLU A 89 -3.90 -26.96 -14.27
CA GLU A 89 -4.88 -26.75 -13.19
C GLU A 89 -6.06 -27.71 -13.29
N LYS A 90 -6.69 -27.85 -14.47
CA LYS A 90 -7.94 -28.61 -14.62
C LYS A 90 -7.73 -30.12 -14.74
N ASN A 91 -6.71 -30.56 -15.48
CA ASN A 91 -6.52 -31.98 -15.76
C ASN A 91 -5.60 -32.65 -14.74
N TYR A 92 -4.64 -31.92 -14.17
CA TYR A 92 -3.62 -32.48 -13.29
C TYR A 92 -3.64 -31.90 -11.86
N LYS A 93 -4.57 -30.97 -11.57
CA LYS A 93 -4.79 -30.38 -10.24
C LYS A 93 -3.57 -29.65 -9.65
N VAL A 94 -2.74 -29.05 -10.50
CA VAL A 94 -1.65 -28.18 -10.04
C VAL A 94 -2.25 -26.89 -9.48
N GLN A 95 -2.21 -26.70 -8.16
CA GLN A 95 -2.97 -25.65 -7.48
C GLN A 95 -2.39 -24.25 -7.65
N HIS A 96 -1.07 -24.13 -7.71
CA HIS A 96 -0.39 -22.84 -7.68
C HIS A 96 0.64 -22.74 -8.81
N ILE A 97 0.16 -22.32 -9.98
CA ILE A 97 0.98 -22.04 -11.15
C ILE A 97 0.92 -20.55 -11.48
N LEU A 98 2.09 -19.96 -11.68
CA LEU A 98 2.28 -18.59 -12.13
C LEU A 98 3.08 -18.61 -13.43
N HIS A 99 2.70 -17.78 -14.40
CA HIS A 99 3.46 -17.64 -15.64
C HIS A 99 3.69 -16.18 -15.99
N LEU A 100 4.85 -15.90 -16.58
CA LEU A 100 5.15 -14.64 -17.24
C LEU A 100 5.67 -14.97 -18.64
N LEU A 101 4.77 -14.94 -19.62
CA LEU A 101 5.06 -15.40 -20.98
C LEU A 101 5.68 -16.80 -20.96
N ASP A 102 6.97 -16.92 -21.23
CA ASP A 102 7.76 -18.16 -21.30
C ASP A 102 8.25 -18.68 -19.94
N ASP A 103 8.23 -17.87 -18.88
CA ASP A 103 8.68 -18.22 -17.54
C ASP A 103 7.53 -18.75 -16.67
N PHE A 104 7.51 -20.06 -16.39
CA PHE A 104 6.55 -20.72 -15.50
C PHE A 104 7.14 -20.99 -14.11
N LEU A 105 6.33 -20.82 -13.08
CA LEU A 105 6.66 -21.06 -11.68
C LEU A 105 5.54 -21.87 -11.03
N THR A 106 5.87 -23.03 -10.47
CA THR A 106 4.95 -23.81 -9.62
C THR A 106 5.41 -23.74 -8.17
N ILE A 107 4.46 -23.67 -7.24
CA ILE A 107 4.72 -23.60 -5.80
C ILE A 107 3.86 -24.67 -5.12
N ASP A 108 4.48 -25.64 -4.48
CA ASP A 108 3.77 -26.73 -3.80
C ASP A 108 3.88 -26.57 -2.27
N HIS A 109 2.86 -27.03 -1.54
CA HIS A 109 2.89 -27.05 -0.07
C HIS A 109 4.02 -27.98 0.42
N PRO A 110 4.62 -27.76 1.62
CA PRO A 110 5.61 -28.69 2.19
C PRO A 110 5.15 -30.14 2.30
N ASP A 111 3.84 -30.36 2.44
CA ASP A 111 3.21 -31.68 2.53
C ASP A 111 2.91 -32.31 1.15
N GLU A 112 3.11 -31.55 0.07
CA GLU A 112 2.92 -32.00 -1.31
C GLU A 112 4.25 -32.41 -1.95
N ASP A 113 4.17 -33.34 -2.90
CA ASP A 113 5.34 -33.81 -3.64
C ASP A 113 5.66 -32.88 -4.81
N GLY A 114 6.64 -31.99 -4.60
CA GLY A 114 7.11 -31.06 -5.63
C GLY A 114 7.79 -31.75 -6.83
N GLU A 115 8.36 -32.96 -6.66
CA GLU A 115 8.93 -33.72 -7.80
C GLU A 115 7.82 -34.19 -8.72
N ARG A 116 6.70 -34.64 -8.14
CA ARG A 116 5.51 -34.99 -8.90
C ARG A 116 4.97 -33.81 -9.71
N THR A 117 4.85 -32.63 -9.12
CA THR A 117 4.36 -31.43 -9.84
C THR A 117 5.30 -31.07 -11.00
N MET A 118 6.61 -31.13 -10.79
CA MET A 118 7.59 -30.89 -11.85
C MET A 118 7.48 -31.93 -12.98
N ALA A 119 7.37 -33.21 -12.66
CA ALA A 119 7.22 -34.29 -13.64
C ALA A 119 5.92 -34.15 -14.47
N ILE A 120 4.83 -33.71 -13.85
CA ILE A 120 3.57 -33.38 -14.53
C ILE A 120 3.79 -32.25 -15.52
N MET A 121 4.43 -31.16 -15.10
CA MET A 121 4.71 -30.02 -15.99
C MET A 121 5.56 -30.46 -17.20
N MET A 122 6.63 -31.23 -16.98
CA MET A 122 7.46 -31.78 -18.06
C MET A 122 6.66 -32.67 -19.02
N THR A 123 5.72 -33.46 -18.48
CA THR A 123 4.84 -34.32 -19.29
C THR A 123 3.87 -33.50 -20.14
N ILE A 124 3.30 -32.42 -19.59
CA ILE A 124 2.41 -31.51 -20.33
C ILE A 124 3.16 -30.88 -21.50
N PHE A 125 4.33 -30.30 -21.25
CA PHE A 125 5.15 -29.68 -22.30
C PHE A 125 5.55 -30.69 -23.39
N LYS A 126 5.97 -31.91 -22.99
CA LYS A 126 6.31 -32.98 -23.94
C LYS A 126 5.11 -33.40 -24.79
N ARG A 127 3.92 -33.55 -24.19
CA ARG A 127 2.68 -33.92 -24.91
C ARG A 127 2.20 -32.84 -25.86
N LEU A 128 2.38 -31.57 -25.49
CA LEU A 128 2.02 -30.42 -26.33
C LEU A 128 3.11 -30.08 -27.36
N ASN A 129 4.21 -30.83 -27.38
CA ASN A 129 5.38 -30.60 -28.24
C ASN A 129 5.95 -29.17 -28.10
N ILE A 130 5.92 -28.64 -26.87
CA ILE A 130 6.48 -27.33 -26.52
C ILE A 130 7.91 -27.56 -26.02
N PRO A 131 8.92 -26.97 -26.65
CA PRO A 131 10.31 -27.20 -26.28
C PRO A 131 10.68 -26.40 -25.02
N ILE A 132 11.37 -27.05 -24.09
CA ILE A 132 11.75 -26.48 -22.79
C ILE A 132 13.26 -26.19 -22.80
N ALA A 133 13.65 -25.06 -22.23
CA ALA A 133 15.04 -24.74 -21.94
C ALA A 133 15.52 -25.55 -20.72
N SER A 134 16.05 -26.75 -20.96
CA SER A 134 16.56 -27.65 -19.90
C SER A 134 17.57 -26.97 -18.97
N HIS A 135 18.47 -26.14 -19.51
CA HIS A 135 19.49 -25.41 -18.74
C HIS A 135 18.93 -24.30 -17.83
N LYS A 136 17.66 -23.90 -18.00
CA LYS A 136 16.99 -22.90 -17.16
C LYS A 136 15.89 -23.48 -16.29
N THR A 137 15.60 -24.76 -16.47
CA THR A 137 14.61 -25.49 -15.69
C THR A 137 15.25 -25.83 -14.34
N VAL A 138 14.69 -25.33 -13.25
CA VAL A 138 15.28 -25.41 -11.91
C VAL A 138 14.20 -25.78 -10.90
N GLY A 139 14.46 -26.77 -10.06
CA GLY A 139 13.55 -27.24 -9.01
C GLY A 139 13.38 -28.76 -9.08
N PRO A 140 12.57 -29.35 -8.18
CA PRO A 140 11.99 -28.69 -7.01
C PRO A 140 13.05 -28.25 -6.00
N THR A 141 12.94 -27.02 -5.48
CA THR A 141 13.86 -26.48 -4.48
C THR A 141 13.16 -25.49 -3.56
N THR A 142 13.73 -25.24 -2.40
CA THR A 142 13.25 -24.22 -1.44
C THR A 142 13.83 -22.83 -1.72
N CYS A 143 14.81 -22.73 -2.62
CA CYS A 143 15.47 -21.46 -2.96
C CYS A 143 15.74 -21.37 -4.47
N LEU A 144 15.10 -20.42 -5.16
CA LEU A 144 15.36 -20.17 -6.59
C LEU A 144 15.30 -18.69 -6.99
N GLU A 145 15.84 -18.35 -8.16
CA GLU A 145 15.69 -17.04 -8.77
C GLU A 145 14.49 -17.00 -9.74
N TYR A 146 13.49 -16.16 -9.44
CA TYR A 146 12.33 -15.91 -10.31
C TYR A 146 12.21 -14.40 -10.61
N LEU A 147 12.03 -14.06 -11.89
CA LEU A 147 11.98 -12.66 -12.39
C LEU A 147 13.12 -11.77 -11.88
N GLY A 148 14.27 -12.39 -11.63
CA GLY A 148 15.48 -11.72 -11.22
C GLY A 148 15.64 -11.50 -9.70
N ILE A 149 14.79 -12.11 -8.87
CA ILE A 149 14.80 -12.02 -7.41
C ILE A 149 14.86 -13.45 -6.85
N ILE A 150 15.69 -13.66 -5.83
CA ILE A 150 15.77 -14.95 -5.12
C ILE A 150 14.57 -15.04 -4.16
N LEU A 151 13.81 -16.11 -4.30
CA LEU A 151 12.75 -16.52 -3.40
C LEU A 151 13.29 -17.66 -2.53
N ASP A 152 13.30 -17.47 -1.20
CA ASP A 152 13.80 -18.46 -0.24
C ASP A 152 12.67 -18.81 0.74
N SER A 153 12.03 -19.96 0.52
CA SER A 153 10.93 -20.47 1.35
C SER A 153 11.41 -21.09 2.67
N GLN A 154 12.71 -21.40 2.80
CA GLN A 154 13.27 -21.92 4.04
C GLN A 154 13.52 -20.80 5.06
N LYS A 155 14.00 -19.64 4.60
CA LYS A 155 14.21 -18.44 5.43
C LYS A 155 13.01 -17.49 5.43
N MET A 156 12.03 -17.74 4.56
CA MET A 156 10.87 -16.85 4.34
C MET A 156 11.31 -15.43 3.98
N GLU A 157 12.30 -15.32 3.09
CA GLU A 157 12.84 -14.04 2.63
C GLU A 157 12.90 -13.95 1.12
N THR A 158 12.94 -12.71 0.62
CA THR A 158 13.30 -12.43 -0.76
C THR A 158 14.55 -11.58 -0.77
N ARG A 159 15.50 -11.90 -1.65
CA ARG A 159 16.77 -11.18 -1.75
C ARG A 159 17.19 -10.98 -3.20
N LEU A 160 18.06 -10.01 -3.42
CA LEU A 160 18.70 -9.87 -4.73
C LEU A 160 19.82 -10.90 -4.84
N PRO A 161 20.01 -11.51 -6.03
CA PRO A 161 21.21 -12.28 -6.33
C PRO A 161 22.51 -11.51 -6.06
N ASP A 162 23.51 -12.18 -5.51
CA ASP A 162 24.77 -11.57 -5.10
C ASP A 162 25.51 -10.91 -6.26
N ASN A 163 25.47 -11.52 -7.45
CA ASN A 163 26.04 -10.92 -8.67
C ASN A 163 25.40 -9.57 -9.01
N LYS A 164 24.09 -9.39 -8.79
CA LYS A 164 23.38 -8.12 -9.00
C LYS A 164 23.71 -7.11 -7.92
N VAL A 165 23.83 -7.55 -6.66
CA VAL A 165 24.28 -6.69 -5.55
C VAL A 165 25.69 -6.19 -5.82
N GLN A 166 26.63 -7.08 -6.16
CA GLN A 166 27.99 -6.74 -6.52
C GLN A 166 28.05 -5.81 -7.73
N ARG A 167 27.23 -6.05 -8.76
CA ARG A 167 27.14 -5.16 -9.92
C ARG A 167 26.66 -3.76 -9.53
N ILE A 168 25.65 -3.66 -8.67
CA ILE A 168 25.17 -2.38 -8.14
C ILE A 168 26.27 -1.69 -7.33
N CYS A 169 26.90 -2.40 -6.40
CA CYS A 169 27.99 -1.87 -5.58
C CYS A 169 29.18 -1.41 -6.43
N ASN A 170 29.59 -2.18 -7.44
CA ASN A 170 30.68 -1.83 -8.34
C ASN A 170 30.31 -0.63 -9.23
N PHE A 171 29.07 -0.54 -9.69
CA PHE A 171 28.60 0.61 -10.47
C PHE A 171 28.55 1.88 -9.61
N ILE A 172 28.13 1.76 -8.35
CA ILE A 172 28.17 2.86 -7.37
C ILE A 172 29.62 3.27 -7.12
N ARG A 173 30.53 2.34 -6.79
CA ARG A 173 31.97 2.65 -6.59
C ARG A 173 32.58 3.33 -7.81
N LYS A 174 32.31 2.82 -9.02
CA LYS A 174 32.78 3.40 -10.27
C LYS A 174 32.29 4.82 -10.50
N ILE A 175 31.06 5.14 -10.08
CA ILE A 175 30.53 6.51 -10.16
C ILE A 175 31.13 7.39 -9.06
N LEU A 176 31.33 6.86 -7.85
CA LEU A 176 31.91 7.59 -6.72
C LEU A 176 33.36 8.04 -6.99
N HIS A 177 34.16 7.24 -7.70
CA HIS A 177 35.54 7.59 -8.06
C HIS A 177 35.66 8.54 -9.28
N LYS A 178 34.54 8.92 -9.93
CA LYS A 178 34.56 9.85 -11.07
C LYS A 178 34.27 11.27 -10.60
N SER A 179 35.02 12.25 -11.11
CA SER A 179 34.76 13.68 -10.88
C SER A 179 33.55 14.22 -11.65
N SER A 180 33.07 13.51 -12.68
CA SER A 180 31.85 13.82 -13.42
C SER A 180 31.21 12.55 -14.01
N CYS A 181 29.89 12.55 -14.20
CA CYS A 181 29.16 11.40 -14.74
C CYS A 181 28.15 11.80 -15.80
N THR A 182 27.87 10.91 -16.75
CA THR A 182 26.93 11.18 -17.83
C THR A 182 25.49 10.90 -17.40
N LYS A 183 24.52 11.64 -17.95
CA LYS A 183 23.08 11.38 -17.75
C LYS A 183 22.69 9.91 -18.02
N ARG A 184 23.35 9.25 -19.00
CA ARG A 184 23.11 7.85 -19.33
C ARG A 184 23.56 6.90 -18.21
N GLU A 185 24.75 7.12 -17.65
CA GLU A 185 25.26 6.35 -16.50
C GLU A 185 24.35 6.53 -15.27
N LEU A 186 23.86 7.75 -15.04
CA LEU A 186 22.92 8.06 -13.97
C LEU A 186 21.57 7.35 -14.12
N LEU A 187 20.99 7.38 -15.33
CA LEU A 187 19.75 6.66 -15.62
C LEU A 187 19.91 5.15 -15.47
N GLN A 188 21.09 4.61 -15.80
CA GLN A 188 21.41 3.21 -15.61
C GLN A 188 21.49 2.83 -14.12
N LEU A 189 22.19 3.62 -13.30
CA LEU A 189 22.21 3.43 -11.84
C LEU A 189 20.80 3.51 -11.25
N LEU A 190 20.02 4.49 -11.70
CA LEU A 190 18.64 4.65 -11.24
C LEU A 190 17.78 3.43 -11.59
N GLY A 191 17.92 2.87 -12.78
CA GLY A 191 17.24 1.64 -13.18
C GLY A 191 17.57 0.46 -12.26
N HIS A 192 18.86 0.28 -11.96
CA HIS A 192 19.31 -0.76 -11.04
C HIS A 192 18.79 -0.58 -9.60
N LEU A 193 18.81 0.65 -9.08
CA LEU A 193 18.28 0.96 -7.74
C LEU A 193 16.76 0.81 -7.66
N ASN A 194 16.04 1.19 -8.72
CA ASN A 194 14.60 1.02 -8.79
C ASN A 194 14.21 -0.47 -8.81
N PHE A 195 14.97 -1.30 -9.54
CA PHE A 195 14.80 -2.75 -9.50
C PHE A 195 15.07 -3.33 -8.10
N ALA A 196 16.17 -2.91 -7.47
CA ALA A 196 16.50 -3.33 -6.10
C ALA A 196 15.42 -2.93 -5.08
N SER A 197 14.74 -1.81 -5.29
CA SER A 197 13.65 -1.36 -4.41
C SER A 197 12.41 -2.27 -4.41
N ARG A 198 12.26 -3.18 -5.38
CA ARG A 198 11.14 -4.13 -5.46
C ARG A 198 11.18 -5.20 -4.37
N VAL A 199 12.37 -5.67 -4.00
CA VAL A 199 12.57 -6.61 -2.88
C VAL A 199 12.48 -5.90 -1.52
N ILE A 200 12.66 -4.58 -1.53
CA ILE A 200 12.77 -3.76 -0.32
C ILE A 200 11.42 -3.05 -0.08
N LEU A 201 10.50 -3.73 0.61
CA LEU A 201 9.11 -3.27 0.81
C LEU A 201 8.97 -1.87 1.49
N PRO A 202 7.95 -1.08 1.11
CA PRO A 202 7.69 0.25 1.67
C PRO A 202 6.80 0.26 2.94
N GLY A 203 7.43 0.28 4.12
CA GLY A 203 7.05 1.06 5.32
C GLY A 203 5.85 0.65 6.22
N SER A 204 6.07 0.66 7.55
CA SER A 204 5.17 1.23 8.57
C SER A 204 5.94 1.47 9.87
N SER A 205 5.59 2.52 10.61
CA SER A 205 6.27 2.99 11.83
C SER A 205 5.99 2.09 13.05
N THR A 206 6.42 0.84 13.00
CA THR A 206 6.80 0.04 14.17
C THR A 206 8.30 -0.22 14.08
N ALA A 207 8.95 -0.87 15.05
CA ALA A 207 10.42 -1.02 15.12
C ALA A 207 11.11 -1.53 13.83
N TRP A 208 10.36 -2.08 12.88
CA TRP A 208 10.79 -2.52 11.54
C TRP A 208 10.74 -1.44 10.44
N GLY A 209 10.23 -0.24 10.73
CA GLY A 209 9.95 0.82 9.75
C GLY A 209 10.99 1.92 9.60
N GLN A 210 11.92 2.07 10.54
CA GLN A 210 12.91 3.14 10.46
C GLN A 210 13.89 2.93 9.31
N SER A 211 14.18 1.69 8.90
CA SER A 211 15.05 1.38 7.75
C SER A 211 14.46 1.87 6.41
N CYS A 212 13.13 1.86 6.24
CA CYS A 212 12.48 2.14 4.94
C CYS A 212 12.30 3.64 4.62
N LEU A 213 12.05 4.49 5.62
CA LEU A 213 12.04 5.95 5.41
C LEU A 213 13.45 6.43 5.05
N ILE A 214 14.45 5.86 5.70
CA ILE A 214 15.87 6.16 5.52
C ILE A 214 16.35 5.70 4.14
N LYS A 215 15.95 4.52 3.64
CA LYS A 215 16.29 4.08 2.27
C LYS A 215 15.64 4.94 1.17
N ARG A 216 14.42 5.44 1.38
CA ARG A 216 13.77 6.42 0.48
C ARG A 216 14.49 7.78 0.47
N ILE A 217 14.94 8.20 1.64
CA ILE A 217 15.76 9.39 1.82
C ILE A 217 17.10 9.21 1.11
N VAL A 218 17.80 8.09 1.30
CA VAL A 218 19.07 7.77 0.61
C VAL A 218 18.91 7.74 -0.90
N VAL A 219 17.84 7.15 -1.46
CA VAL A 219 17.59 7.18 -2.92
C VAL A 219 17.28 8.58 -3.43
N LYS A 220 16.57 9.41 -2.64
CA LYS A 220 16.30 10.81 -3.01
C LYS A 220 17.52 11.72 -2.84
N ILE A 221 18.37 11.46 -1.83
CA ILE A 221 19.65 12.12 -1.59
C ILE A 221 20.64 11.74 -2.70
N LEU A 222 20.72 10.46 -3.08
CA LEU A 222 21.51 10.03 -4.22
C LEU A 222 20.99 10.69 -5.50
N LYS A 223 19.68 10.66 -5.79
CA LYS A 223 19.11 11.44 -6.91
C LYS A 223 19.48 12.92 -6.87
N PHE A 224 19.51 13.51 -5.67
CA PHE A 224 19.83 14.91 -5.47
C PHE A 224 21.31 15.21 -5.72
N TRP A 225 22.23 14.42 -5.16
CA TRP A 225 23.69 14.53 -5.38
C TRP A 225 24.04 14.33 -6.86
N LEU A 226 23.39 13.37 -7.51
CA LEU A 226 23.58 13.02 -8.93
C LEU A 226 23.00 14.07 -9.90
N LEU A 227 22.13 14.98 -9.44
CA LEU A 227 21.54 16.03 -10.30
C LEU A 227 22.25 17.39 -10.18
N ASN A 228 23.16 17.56 -9.21
CA ASN A 228 23.79 18.85 -8.89
C ASN A 228 25.32 18.83 -8.94
N ASP A 229 25.94 17.84 -9.59
CA ASP A 229 27.40 17.72 -9.78
C ASP A 229 28.23 17.97 -8.49
N ILE A 230 27.74 17.50 -7.34
CA ILE A 230 28.49 17.59 -6.09
C ILE A 230 29.57 16.51 -6.12
N SER A 231 30.83 16.92 -6.27
CA SER A 231 31.99 16.02 -6.27
C SER A 231 32.11 15.31 -4.93
N VAL A 232 32.07 13.97 -4.98
CA VAL A 232 32.30 13.12 -3.82
C VAL A 232 33.79 12.84 -3.75
N THR A 233 34.51 13.52 -2.86
CA THR A 233 35.91 13.21 -2.57
C THR A 233 36.00 12.12 -1.50
N ASP A 234 36.85 11.13 -1.76
CA ASP A 234 37.06 9.92 -0.96
C ASP A 234 37.64 10.19 0.45
N SER A 235 37.36 9.26 1.37
CA SER A 235 38.10 8.91 2.60
C SER A 235 37.58 9.30 4.01
N LYS A 236 36.35 9.83 4.18
CA LYS A 236 35.73 9.93 5.53
C LYS A 236 34.30 9.39 5.57
N PRO A 237 33.85 8.80 6.69
CA PRO A 237 32.48 8.30 6.82
C PRO A 237 31.49 9.43 6.57
N TYR A 238 30.66 9.28 5.53
CA TYR A 238 29.52 10.11 5.11
C TYR A 238 29.26 11.38 5.94
N SER A 239 30.01 12.48 5.81
CA SER A 239 29.66 13.69 6.56
C SER A 239 28.44 14.36 5.94
N VAL A 240 27.29 14.35 6.62
CA VAL A 240 26.15 15.19 6.24
C VAL A 240 26.51 16.61 6.61
N SER A 241 26.45 17.59 5.70
CA SER A 241 26.69 19.01 6.00
C SER A 241 25.38 19.81 6.01
N GLU A 242 25.39 21.02 6.59
CA GLU A 242 24.22 21.91 6.56
C GLU A 242 23.85 22.33 5.13
N ASP A 243 24.84 22.67 4.30
CA ASP A 243 24.61 23.04 2.90
C ASP A 243 23.89 21.92 2.16
N LEU A 244 24.30 20.67 2.39
CA LEU A 244 23.68 19.51 1.77
C LEU A 244 22.20 19.36 2.15
N LEU A 245 21.86 19.64 3.41
CA LEU A 245 20.47 19.59 3.88
C LEU A 245 19.63 20.70 3.25
N ILE A 246 20.18 21.90 3.10
CA ILE A 246 19.53 23.04 2.42
C ILE A 246 19.26 22.65 0.97
N TYR A 247 20.30 22.21 0.27
CA TYR A 247 20.25 21.72 -1.10
C TYR A 247 19.21 20.62 -1.33
N PHE A 248 19.17 19.61 -0.45
CA PHE A 248 18.15 18.56 -0.49
C PHE A 248 16.73 19.12 -0.28
N ALA A 249 16.57 20.05 0.67
CA ALA A 249 15.29 20.72 0.90
C ALA A 249 14.86 21.56 -0.31
N THR A 250 15.79 22.27 -0.97
CA THR A 250 15.57 23.03 -2.20
C THR A 250 15.05 22.11 -3.30
N HIS A 251 15.69 20.97 -3.53
CA HIS A 251 15.24 20.03 -4.55
C HIS A 251 13.87 19.42 -4.23
N CYS A 252 13.63 19.06 -2.97
CA CYS A 252 12.32 18.58 -2.55
C CYS A 252 11.22 19.62 -2.80
N PHE A 253 11.52 20.90 -2.59
CA PHE A 253 10.60 22.00 -2.80
C PHE A 253 10.41 22.33 -4.30
N GLN A 254 11.50 22.60 -5.03
CA GLN A 254 11.44 23.11 -6.40
C GLN A 254 11.15 22.02 -7.44
N HIS A 255 11.75 20.83 -7.31
CA HIS A 255 11.62 19.77 -8.31
C HIS A 255 10.56 18.74 -7.95
N LEU A 256 10.53 18.27 -6.69
CA LEU A 256 9.55 17.28 -6.25
C LEU A 256 8.21 17.90 -5.83
N LYS A 257 8.13 19.24 -5.75
CA LYS A 257 6.94 20.01 -5.34
C LYS A 257 6.34 19.50 -4.02
N LEU A 258 7.19 19.08 -3.08
CA LEU A 258 6.77 18.54 -1.79
C LEU A 258 6.40 19.65 -0.81
N GLN A 259 5.44 19.36 0.06
CA GLN A 259 5.05 20.27 1.15
C GLN A 259 6.13 20.32 2.24
N TYR A 260 6.25 21.48 2.89
CA TYR A 260 7.14 21.77 4.01
C TYR A 260 7.08 20.67 5.08
N SER A 261 5.87 20.22 5.44
CA SER A 261 5.66 19.16 6.43
C SER A 261 6.35 17.85 6.05
N THR A 262 6.30 17.48 4.76
CA THR A 262 6.96 16.30 4.21
C THR A 262 8.48 16.48 4.15
N ILE A 263 8.96 17.66 3.73
CA ILE A 263 10.40 17.97 3.67
C ILE A 263 11.00 17.91 5.07
N LYS A 264 10.34 18.53 6.06
CA LYS A 264 10.73 18.47 7.46
C LYS A 264 10.79 17.02 7.98
N LEU A 265 9.79 16.19 7.63
CA LEU A 265 9.80 14.77 7.99
C LEU A 265 10.98 14.02 7.38
N TYR A 266 11.36 14.33 6.14
CA TYR A 266 12.52 13.72 5.50
C TYR A 266 13.82 14.12 6.22
N ILE A 267 13.99 15.40 6.56
CA ILE A 267 15.15 15.86 7.32
C ILE A 267 15.23 15.19 8.69
N CYS A 268 14.10 15.03 9.39
CA CYS A 268 14.06 14.26 10.63
C CYS A 268 14.51 12.80 10.43
N GLY A 269 14.13 12.18 9.30
CA GLY A 269 14.60 10.85 8.95
C GLY A 269 16.11 10.79 8.68
N ILE A 270 16.69 11.81 8.05
CA ILE A 270 18.15 11.96 7.85
C ILE A 270 18.84 12.03 9.21
N ARG A 271 18.39 12.93 10.08
CA ARG A 271 18.92 13.10 11.43
C ARG A 271 18.89 11.78 12.21
N HIS A 272 17.76 11.08 12.20
CA HIS A 272 17.62 9.81 12.90
C HIS A 272 18.65 8.77 12.43
N ARG A 273 18.93 8.69 11.12
CA ARG A 273 19.95 7.80 10.59
C ARG A 273 21.36 8.21 11.04
N CYS A 274 21.66 9.50 10.97
CA CYS A 274 22.97 10.00 11.36
C CYS A 274 23.28 9.66 12.81
N LEU A 275 22.29 9.83 13.70
CA LEU A 275 22.39 9.45 15.11
C LEU A 275 22.52 7.93 15.29
N LYS A 276 21.72 7.13 14.57
CA LYS A 276 21.73 5.67 14.72
C LYS A 276 23.05 5.03 14.26
N ASP A 277 23.66 5.55 13.21
CA ASP A 277 24.85 4.98 12.59
C ASP A 277 26.14 5.71 13.04
N ASN A 278 26.07 6.60 14.05
CA ASN A 278 27.18 7.44 14.51
C ASN A 278 27.90 8.20 13.38
N ILE A 279 27.13 8.64 12.38
CA ILE A 279 27.66 9.39 11.25
C ILE A 279 27.89 10.84 11.70
N CYS A 280 29.05 11.40 11.33
CA CYS A 280 29.35 12.81 11.58
C CYS A 280 28.31 13.69 10.87
N SER A 281 27.54 14.45 11.64
CA SER A 281 26.47 15.31 11.11
C SER A 281 26.35 16.59 11.94
N PRO A 282 25.87 17.70 11.36
CA PRO A 282 25.68 18.95 12.08
C PRO A 282 24.55 18.85 13.11
N PHE A 283 23.84 17.73 13.18
CA PHE A 283 22.84 17.46 14.21
C PHE A 283 23.45 16.99 15.54
N ASN A 284 24.72 16.56 15.57
CA ASN A 284 25.35 15.92 16.74
C ASN A 284 25.97 16.94 17.71
N ASN A 285 26.34 18.12 17.23
CA ASN A 285 26.88 19.18 18.07
C ASN A 285 25.75 20.03 18.62
N SER A 286 25.51 19.96 19.93
CA SER A 286 24.56 20.82 20.66
C SER A 286 24.87 22.32 20.54
N SER A 287 26.08 22.68 20.10
CA SER A 287 26.53 24.05 19.81
C SER A 287 26.28 24.51 18.37
N ASN A 288 26.02 23.61 17.41
CA ASN A 288 25.67 24.00 16.04
C ASN A 288 24.16 24.17 15.93
N ASN A 289 23.68 25.39 16.18
CA ASN A 289 22.37 25.78 15.69
C ASN A 289 22.42 25.78 14.15
N LEU A 290 21.66 24.87 13.54
CA LEU A 290 21.41 24.81 12.10
C LEU A 290 20.53 25.99 11.64
N GLU A 291 21.00 27.21 11.87
CA GLU A 291 20.23 28.44 11.66
C GLU A 291 19.91 28.66 10.18
N ARG A 292 20.86 28.40 9.29
CA ARG A 292 20.67 28.56 7.83
C ARG A 292 19.60 27.59 7.33
N LEU A 293 19.68 26.32 7.75
CA LEU A 293 18.66 25.33 7.41
C LEU A 293 17.29 25.70 8.00
N SER A 294 17.26 26.18 9.25
CA SER A 294 16.02 26.63 9.90
C SER A 294 15.38 27.79 9.15
N LEU A 295 16.15 28.82 8.82
CA LEU A 295 15.71 29.98 8.04
C LEU A 295 15.23 29.58 6.64
N PHE A 296 15.92 28.66 5.98
CA PHE A 296 15.54 28.14 4.67
C PHE A 296 14.24 27.32 4.74
N LEU A 297 14.10 26.44 5.73
CA LEU A 297 12.85 25.70 5.93
C LEU A 297 11.69 26.66 6.24
N ASN A 298 11.93 27.73 7.00
CA ASN A 298 10.95 28.77 7.26
C ASN A 298 10.61 29.59 6.01
N SER A 299 11.56 29.84 5.10
CA SER A 299 11.26 30.48 3.82
C SER A 299 10.36 29.59 2.95
N ILE A 300 10.65 28.28 2.84
CA ILE A 300 9.76 27.31 2.17
C ILE A 300 8.36 27.33 2.80
N LYS A 301 8.29 27.31 4.14
CA LYS A 301 7.01 27.36 4.87
C LYS A 301 6.21 28.63 4.55
N ARG A 302 6.87 29.78 4.36
CA ARG A 302 6.22 31.05 4.03
C ARG A 302 5.77 31.12 2.56
N LEU A 303 6.62 30.62 1.64
CA LEU A 303 6.31 30.55 0.21
C LEU A 303 5.14 29.60 -0.07
N GLN A 304 5.11 28.48 0.63
CA GLN A 304 3.97 27.58 0.62
C GLN A 304 2.89 28.16 1.54
N LYS A 305 2.02 29.01 0.99
CA LYS A 305 0.74 29.29 1.69
C LYS A 305 0.14 27.95 2.08
N PRO A 306 -0.22 27.73 3.35
CA PRO A 306 -0.78 26.44 3.77
C PRO A 306 -2.05 26.20 2.96
N ILE A 307 -1.99 25.25 2.02
CA ILE A 307 -3.20 24.71 1.41
C ILE A 307 -3.84 23.87 2.51
N ILE A 308 -4.63 24.53 3.35
CA ILE A 308 -5.47 23.85 4.31
C ILE A 308 -6.54 23.16 3.48
N LYS A 309 -6.32 21.89 3.13
CA LYS A 309 -7.42 21.02 2.70
C LYS A 309 -8.29 20.83 3.93
N ASP A 310 -9.25 21.73 4.08
CA ASP A 310 -10.10 21.77 5.24
C ASP A 310 -11.02 20.56 5.21
N ARG A 311 -10.62 19.53 5.96
CA ARG A 311 -11.43 18.34 6.16
C ARG A 311 -12.59 18.75 7.06
N LEU A 312 -13.79 18.76 6.51
CA LEU A 312 -14.98 19.15 7.24
C LEU A 312 -15.40 18.06 8.24
N PRO A 313 -15.91 18.46 9.42
CA PRO A 313 -16.45 17.53 10.41
C PRO A 313 -17.79 16.94 9.95
N ILE A 314 -18.02 15.66 10.22
CA ILE A 314 -19.38 15.09 10.21
C ILE A 314 -19.94 15.31 11.62
N THR A 315 -20.58 16.46 11.85
CA THR A 315 -21.26 16.76 13.11
C THR A 315 -22.48 15.85 13.30
N PHE A 316 -23.05 15.83 14.50
CA PHE A 316 -24.27 15.07 14.77
C PHE A 316 -25.42 15.40 13.80
N ASP A 317 -25.62 16.68 13.43
CA ASP A 317 -26.65 17.06 12.46
C ASP A 317 -26.44 16.42 11.09
N ILE A 318 -25.18 16.37 10.62
CA ILE A 318 -24.83 15.73 9.35
C ILE A 318 -24.99 14.22 9.48
N LEU A 319 -24.52 13.62 10.59
CA LEU A 319 -24.70 12.20 10.85
C LEU A 319 -26.18 11.81 10.82
N GLN A 320 -27.03 12.57 11.51
CA GLN A 320 -28.47 12.33 11.55
C GLN A 320 -29.07 12.40 10.15
N HIS A 321 -28.71 13.40 9.34
CA HIS A 321 -29.17 13.51 7.96
C HIS A 321 -28.74 12.31 7.10
N LEU A 322 -27.48 11.87 7.20
CA LEU A 322 -26.99 10.68 6.51
C LEU A 322 -27.74 9.41 6.95
N CYS A 323 -27.95 9.26 8.26
CA CYS A 323 -28.64 8.12 8.85
C CYS A 323 -30.13 8.05 8.45
N VAL A 324 -30.82 9.19 8.37
CA VAL A 324 -32.19 9.27 7.86
C VAL A 324 -32.23 8.84 6.39
N LYS A 325 -31.31 9.35 5.55
CA LYS A 325 -31.23 8.95 4.15
C LYS A 325 -30.96 7.47 3.96
N LEU A 326 -30.10 6.84 4.77
CA LEU A 326 -29.89 5.40 4.69
C LEU A 326 -31.15 4.59 5.04
N LYS A 327 -32.00 5.07 5.96
CA LYS A 327 -33.28 4.43 6.28
C LYS A 327 -34.30 4.52 5.13
N GLU A 328 -34.17 5.50 4.23
CA GLU A 328 -35.01 5.61 3.02
C GLU A 328 -34.65 4.56 1.94
N GLY A 329 -33.48 3.91 2.05
CA GLY A 329 -33.00 2.90 1.10
C GLY A 329 -32.27 3.52 -0.09
N ILE A 330 -30.93 3.60 -0.01
CA ILE A 330 -30.08 4.24 -1.02
C ILE A 330 -29.24 3.22 -1.80
N PHE A 331 -28.78 2.17 -1.12
CA PHE A 331 -27.96 1.13 -1.72
C PHE A 331 -28.74 -0.19 -1.72
N SER A 332 -28.50 -1.02 -0.71
CA SER A 332 -29.24 -2.25 -0.48
C SER A 332 -29.59 -2.34 1.00
N PRO A 333 -30.65 -3.07 1.39
CA PRO A 333 -31.05 -3.15 2.79
C PRO A 333 -29.90 -3.55 3.73
N PHE A 334 -29.04 -4.47 3.28
CA PHE A 334 -27.87 -4.91 4.05
C PHE A 334 -26.79 -3.83 4.12
N ILE A 335 -26.41 -3.23 2.99
CA ILE A 335 -25.37 -2.19 2.94
C ILE A 335 -25.81 -0.95 3.69
N ASP A 336 -27.07 -0.55 3.59
CA ASP A 336 -27.62 0.61 4.27
C ASP A 336 -27.60 0.41 5.79
N GLN A 337 -28.04 -0.77 6.28
CA GLN A 337 -27.94 -1.11 7.70
C GLN A 337 -26.49 -1.17 8.20
N MET A 338 -25.59 -1.74 7.40
CA MET A 338 -24.16 -1.81 7.72
C MET A 338 -23.53 -0.41 7.80
N LEU A 339 -23.77 0.46 6.81
CA LEU A 339 -23.24 1.83 6.79
C LEU A 339 -23.84 2.68 7.90
N TYR A 340 -25.14 2.55 8.16
CA TYR A 340 -25.83 3.23 9.27
C TYR A 340 -25.14 2.91 10.60
N THR A 341 -24.87 1.63 10.82
CA THR A 341 -24.18 1.15 12.02
C THR A 341 -22.74 1.63 12.08
N ALA A 342 -21.99 1.48 10.98
CA ALA A 342 -20.60 1.92 10.91
C ALA A 342 -20.44 3.43 11.13
N PHE A 343 -21.32 4.26 10.58
CA PHE A 343 -21.31 5.72 10.78
C PHE A 343 -21.60 6.09 12.24
N THR A 344 -22.62 5.48 12.82
CA THR A 344 -23.04 5.74 14.20
C THR A 344 -21.94 5.31 15.18
N VAL A 345 -21.42 4.09 15.04
CA VAL A 345 -20.32 3.55 15.86
C VAL A 345 -19.04 4.36 15.67
N ALA A 346 -18.71 4.78 14.44
CA ALA A 346 -17.53 5.61 14.18
C ALA A 346 -17.62 6.99 14.84
N PHE A 347 -18.81 7.59 14.87
CA PHE A 347 -19.04 8.88 15.52
C PHE A 347 -18.97 8.75 17.05
N TYR A 348 -19.81 7.92 17.67
CA TYR A 348 -19.87 7.80 19.13
C TYR A 348 -18.63 7.15 19.73
N GLY A 349 -17.98 6.22 19.02
CA GLY A 349 -16.71 5.62 19.44
C GLY A 349 -15.49 6.48 19.15
N PHE A 350 -15.66 7.68 18.57
CA PHE A 350 -14.58 8.55 18.12
C PHE A 350 -13.56 7.80 17.24
N LEU A 351 -14.00 6.83 16.44
CA LEU A 351 -13.13 5.88 15.77
C LEU A 351 -12.34 6.54 14.64
N ARG A 352 -11.10 6.13 14.45
CA ARG A 352 -10.40 6.35 13.20
C ARG A 352 -10.92 5.35 12.18
N CYS A 353 -11.04 5.77 10.92
CA CYS A 353 -11.51 4.90 9.85
C CYS A 353 -10.73 3.57 9.74
N GLY A 354 -9.43 3.56 10.01
CA GLY A 354 -8.63 2.32 9.99
C GLY A 354 -8.82 1.39 11.20
N GLU A 355 -9.60 1.77 12.21
CA GLU A 355 -9.89 0.94 13.39
C GLU A 355 -11.05 -0.04 13.11
N PHE A 356 -11.91 0.23 12.12
CA PHE A 356 -13.07 -0.60 11.76
C PHE A 356 -13.14 -0.97 10.26
N THR A 357 -12.13 -0.61 9.46
CA THR A 357 -12.03 -0.96 8.03
C THR A 357 -10.66 -1.53 7.70
N ILE A 358 -10.59 -2.36 6.66
CA ILE A 358 -9.34 -2.87 6.10
C ILE A 358 -8.89 -2.06 4.87
N ARG A 359 -7.60 -2.09 4.53
CA ARG A 359 -7.11 -1.51 3.27
C ARG A 359 -7.13 -2.61 2.20
N ARG A 360 -7.47 -2.26 0.96
CA ARG A 360 -7.47 -3.20 -0.18
C ARG A 360 -6.18 -4.02 -0.35
N SER A 361 -5.03 -3.48 0.06
CA SER A 361 -3.73 -4.16 -0.02
C SER A 361 -3.40 -5.07 1.18
N LYS A 362 -4.32 -5.25 2.13
CA LYS A 362 -4.13 -6.08 3.32
C LYS A 362 -5.27 -7.09 3.43
N SER A 363 -4.92 -8.35 3.68
CA SER A 363 -5.90 -9.34 4.13
C SER A 363 -6.42 -8.96 5.51
N PHE A 364 -7.67 -9.34 5.77
CA PHE A 364 -8.22 -9.30 7.12
C PHE A 364 -7.42 -10.24 8.04
N ASP A 365 -7.15 -9.76 9.25
CA ASP A 365 -6.44 -10.49 10.30
C ASP A 365 -7.19 -10.30 11.62
N CYS A 366 -7.78 -11.37 12.14
CA CYS A 366 -8.60 -11.33 13.34
C CYS A 366 -7.82 -10.89 14.59
N ASN A 367 -6.48 -11.00 14.62
CA ASN A 367 -5.67 -10.55 15.75
C ASN A 367 -5.47 -9.03 15.77
N ASN A 368 -5.64 -8.37 14.63
CA ASN A 368 -5.37 -6.94 14.47
C ASN A 368 -6.61 -6.13 14.05
N ASN A 369 -7.63 -6.79 13.52
CA ASN A 369 -8.85 -6.17 13.01
C ASN A 369 -10.06 -6.48 13.91
N LEU A 370 -11.03 -5.57 13.86
CA LEU A 370 -12.23 -5.63 14.65
C LEU A 370 -13.12 -6.79 14.20
N CYS A 371 -13.40 -7.69 15.14
CA CYS A 371 -14.15 -8.93 14.95
C CYS A 371 -15.49 -8.86 15.68
N ILE A 372 -16.36 -9.84 15.42
CA ILE A 372 -17.61 -10.00 16.18
C ILE A 372 -17.31 -10.31 17.66
N SER A 373 -16.27 -11.11 17.92
CA SER A 373 -15.81 -11.44 19.28
C SER A 373 -15.46 -10.23 20.15
N ASP A 374 -15.19 -9.09 19.50
CA ASP A 374 -14.75 -7.86 20.17
C ASP A 374 -15.94 -6.99 20.59
N VAL A 375 -17.17 -7.48 20.42
CA VAL A 375 -18.41 -6.81 20.79
C VAL A 375 -19.08 -7.56 21.93
N LEU A 376 -19.21 -6.93 23.09
CA LEU A 376 -19.83 -7.51 24.28
C LEU A 376 -21.03 -6.67 24.71
N PHE A 377 -22.23 -7.23 24.64
CA PHE A 377 -23.47 -6.56 25.03
C PHE A 377 -23.75 -6.71 26.53
N TYR A 378 -24.16 -5.60 27.13
CA TYR A 378 -24.72 -5.50 28.49
C TYR A 378 -26.12 -4.88 28.41
N SER A 379 -26.81 -4.73 29.55
CA SER A 379 -28.19 -4.22 29.60
C SER A 379 -28.34 -2.83 28.95
N ASP A 380 -27.41 -1.93 29.26
CA ASP A 380 -27.52 -0.50 28.91
C ASP A 380 -26.37 0.03 28.05
N TYR A 381 -25.40 -0.81 27.72
CA TYR A 381 -24.27 -0.43 26.88
C TYR A 381 -23.66 -1.64 26.19
N VAL A 382 -22.85 -1.38 25.17
CA VAL A 382 -22.04 -2.38 24.48
C VAL A 382 -20.58 -1.98 24.56
N ILE A 383 -19.72 -2.93 24.89
CA ILE A 383 -18.26 -2.76 24.86
C ILE A 383 -17.77 -3.16 23.46
N LEU A 384 -16.99 -2.26 22.87
CA LEU A 384 -16.24 -2.50 21.64
C LEU A 384 -14.75 -2.52 21.95
N HIS A 385 -14.13 -3.71 21.93
CA HIS A 385 -12.71 -3.88 22.21
C HIS A 385 -11.86 -3.61 20.96
N LEU A 386 -11.11 -2.51 20.95
CA LEU A 386 -10.13 -2.24 19.90
C LEU A 386 -8.79 -2.89 20.25
N LYS A 387 -8.43 -3.97 19.55
CA LYS A 387 -7.17 -4.71 19.75
C LYS A 387 -5.89 -3.89 19.56
N GLN A 388 -5.94 -2.84 18.73
CA GLN A 388 -4.79 -1.99 18.48
C GLN A 388 -5.22 -0.56 18.15
N SER A 389 -4.43 0.42 18.60
CA SER A 389 -4.50 1.79 18.10
C SER A 389 -3.13 2.32 17.69
N LYS A 390 -3.11 3.39 16.87
CA LYS A 390 -1.84 4.04 16.44
C LYS A 390 -0.99 4.52 17.63
N THR A 391 -1.64 4.84 18.75
CA THR A 391 -1.00 5.39 19.95
C THR A 391 -0.80 4.34 21.04
N ASP A 392 -1.08 3.08 20.74
CA ASP A 392 -0.88 1.95 21.65
C ASP A 392 0.37 1.16 21.22
N PRO A 393 1.56 1.52 21.72
CA PRO A 393 2.80 0.84 21.37
C PRO A 393 2.87 -0.59 21.91
N PHE A 394 2.10 -0.90 22.97
CA PHE A 394 2.12 -2.20 23.66
C PHE A 394 1.04 -3.16 23.18
N ARG A 395 0.11 -2.70 22.32
CA ARG A 395 -1.03 -3.47 21.80
C ARG A 395 -1.89 -4.09 22.90
N MET A 396 -2.07 -3.37 24.02
CA MET A 396 -2.98 -3.83 25.07
C MET A 396 -4.45 -3.72 24.64
N GLY A 397 -4.71 -2.94 23.59
CA GLY A 397 -6.06 -2.64 23.16
C GLY A 397 -6.76 -1.64 24.08
N VAL A 398 -8.00 -1.31 23.74
CA VAL A 398 -8.82 -0.37 24.52
C VAL A 398 -10.29 -0.67 24.34
N ASP A 399 -11.01 -0.66 25.45
CA ASP A 399 -12.46 -0.82 25.46
C ASP A 399 -13.16 0.51 25.25
N ILE A 400 -14.14 0.50 24.36
CA ILE A 400 -15.02 1.64 24.09
C ILE A 400 -16.43 1.26 24.52
N GLN A 401 -16.97 2.00 25.47
CA GLN A 401 -18.35 1.85 25.90
C GLN A 401 -19.28 2.69 25.02
N LEU A 402 -20.21 2.03 24.35
CA LEU A 402 -21.27 2.66 23.56
C LEU A 402 -22.60 2.45 24.29
N HIS A 403 -23.11 3.52 24.89
CA HIS A 403 -24.30 3.46 25.72
C HIS A 403 -25.57 3.43 24.86
N LYS A 404 -26.64 2.84 25.41
CA LYS A 404 -27.99 2.87 24.88
C LYS A 404 -28.56 4.27 25.04
N LEU A 405 -28.96 4.87 23.92
CA LEU A 405 -29.49 6.23 23.83
C LEU A 405 -30.94 6.20 23.35
N ASN A 406 -31.75 7.14 23.84
CA ASN A 406 -33.18 7.27 23.53
C ASN A 406 -33.42 8.18 22.31
N HIS A 407 -32.73 7.89 21.20
CA HIS A 407 -32.94 8.60 19.93
C HIS A 407 -32.58 7.71 18.74
N ASP A 408 -32.92 8.16 17.53
CA ASP A 408 -32.74 7.38 16.31
C ASP A 408 -31.30 6.91 16.09
N CYS A 409 -30.30 7.78 16.19
CA CYS A 409 -28.89 7.43 15.92
C CYS A 409 -28.20 6.71 17.11
N CYS A 410 -28.88 5.79 17.77
CA CYS A 410 -28.35 5.08 18.94
C CYS A 410 -27.30 4.02 18.54
N PRO A 411 -26.03 4.10 19.01
CA PRO A 411 -24.98 3.16 18.61
C PRO A 411 -25.25 1.74 19.11
N PHE A 412 -25.84 1.59 20.30
CA PHE A 412 -26.23 0.30 20.86
C PHE A 412 -27.25 -0.40 19.96
N LYS A 413 -28.36 0.30 19.64
CA LYS A 413 -29.43 -0.26 18.81
C LYS A 413 -28.95 -0.54 17.39
N ALA A 414 -28.20 0.38 16.79
CA ALA A 414 -27.63 0.19 15.46
C ALA A 414 -26.78 -1.10 15.38
N LEU A 415 -25.89 -1.30 16.35
CA LEU A 415 -25.01 -2.46 16.39
C LEU A 415 -25.77 -3.76 16.62
N HIS A 416 -26.75 -3.74 17.54
CA HIS A 416 -27.64 -4.86 17.80
C HIS A 416 -28.43 -5.29 16.55
N ASP A 417 -29.11 -4.34 15.91
CA ASP A 417 -29.96 -4.59 14.74
C ASP A 417 -29.12 -5.07 13.54
N TYR A 418 -27.93 -4.50 13.34
CA TYR A 418 -27.00 -4.97 12.32
C TYR A 418 -26.53 -6.41 12.56
N LEU A 419 -26.15 -6.76 13.80
CA LEU A 419 -25.68 -8.10 14.12
C LEU A 419 -26.78 -9.16 13.91
N ILE A 420 -28.05 -8.83 14.18
CA ILE A 420 -29.18 -9.71 13.86
C ILE A 420 -29.22 -9.97 12.35
N VAL A 421 -29.31 -8.93 11.53
CA VAL A 421 -29.41 -9.08 10.06
C VAL A 421 -28.19 -9.81 9.49
N ARG A 422 -26.99 -9.46 9.98
CA ARG A 422 -25.72 -10.07 9.59
C ARG A 422 -25.66 -11.56 9.91
N ASN A 423 -26.07 -11.97 11.10
CA ASN A 423 -26.01 -13.37 11.54
C ASN A 423 -27.09 -14.24 10.89
N THR A 424 -28.18 -13.64 10.43
CA THR A 424 -29.19 -14.33 9.60
C THR A 424 -28.67 -14.59 8.19
N MET A 425 -27.94 -13.65 7.58
CA MET A 425 -27.44 -13.80 6.20
C MET A 425 -26.12 -14.56 6.08
N PHE A 426 -25.26 -14.50 7.10
CA PHE A 426 -23.92 -15.08 7.06
C PHE A 426 -23.68 -15.98 8.27
N LYS A 427 -22.96 -17.10 8.06
CA LYS A 427 -22.59 -18.01 9.14
C LYS A 427 -21.83 -17.26 10.24
N PHE A 428 -22.33 -17.38 11.47
CA PHE A 428 -21.69 -16.81 12.65
C PHE A 428 -20.35 -17.51 12.92
N GLN A 429 -19.27 -16.73 12.93
CA GLN A 429 -17.96 -17.17 13.42
C GLN A 429 -17.31 -16.00 14.15
N ASN A 430 -16.81 -16.26 15.36
CA ASN A 430 -16.26 -15.23 16.26
C ASN A 430 -15.14 -14.40 15.62
N ASN A 431 -14.29 -15.06 14.82
CA ASN A 431 -13.12 -14.45 14.19
C ASN A 431 -13.45 -13.70 12.89
N ASN A 432 -14.71 -13.64 12.46
CA ASN A 432 -15.07 -12.89 11.27
C ASN A 432 -15.08 -11.39 11.56
N ALA A 433 -14.81 -10.60 10.53
CA ALA A 433 -14.86 -9.15 10.61
C ALA A 433 -16.22 -8.67 11.12
N LEU A 434 -16.20 -7.65 11.99
CA LEU A 434 -17.42 -7.06 12.51
C LEU A 434 -18.27 -6.51 11.36
N PHE A 435 -17.70 -5.60 10.58
CA PHE A 435 -18.34 -5.03 9.39
C PHE A 435 -17.91 -5.79 8.13
N ILE A 436 -18.91 -6.26 7.37
CA ILE A 436 -18.73 -7.00 6.12
C ILE A 436 -19.53 -6.37 4.97
N ASP A 437 -19.12 -6.65 3.74
CA ASP A 437 -19.90 -6.38 2.53
C ASP A 437 -20.92 -7.49 2.24
N GLU A 438 -21.69 -7.34 1.15
CA GLU A 438 -22.69 -8.33 0.72
C GLU A 438 -22.08 -9.67 0.28
N SER A 439 -20.76 -9.72 0.04
CA SER A 439 -20.04 -10.95 -0.27
C SER A 439 -19.48 -11.64 0.97
N GLY A 440 -19.70 -11.07 2.16
CA GLY A 440 -19.17 -11.56 3.43
C GLY A 440 -17.72 -11.18 3.71
N LYS A 441 -17.10 -10.32 2.88
CA LYS A 441 -15.72 -9.87 3.07
C LYS A 441 -15.67 -8.67 4.00
N ALA A 442 -14.57 -8.55 4.74
CA ALA A 442 -14.34 -7.43 5.64
C ALA A 442 -14.45 -6.08 4.93
N LEU A 443 -15.08 -5.11 5.59
CA LEU A 443 -15.35 -3.78 5.02
C LEU A 443 -14.06 -3.07 4.60
N GLU A 444 -13.92 -2.84 3.29
CA GLU A 444 -12.81 -2.08 2.73
C GLU A 444 -12.98 -0.58 2.95
N ARG A 445 -11.89 0.09 3.31
CA ARG A 445 -11.83 1.54 3.54
C ARG A 445 -12.21 2.33 2.30
N GLU A 446 -11.72 1.92 1.13
CA GLU A 446 -12.00 2.59 -0.13
C GLU A 446 -13.49 2.52 -0.48
N PHE A 447 -14.11 1.34 -0.26
CA PHE A 447 -15.55 1.14 -0.43
C PHE A 447 -16.35 2.03 0.54
N PHE A 448 -16.03 1.98 1.83
CA PHE A 448 -16.67 2.81 2.86
C PHE A 448 -16.62 4.31 2.52
N ILE A 449 -15.45 4.82 2.15
CA ILE A 449 -15.28 6.25 1.80
C ILE A 449 -16.04 6.58 0.51
N SER A 450 -16.07 5.68 -0.47
CA SER A 450 -16.83 5.88 -1.71
C SER A 450 -18.33 6.02 -1.45
N LYS A 451 -18.91 5.12 -0.64
CA LYS A 451 -20.32 5.16 -0.25
C LYS A 451 -20.66 6.38 0.59
N LEU A 452 -19.81 6.73 1.56
CA LEU A 452 -19.94 7.98 2.32
C LEU A 452 -19.98 9.21 1.41
N LYS A 453 -19.07 9.31 0.45
CA LYS A 453 -19.01 10.44 -0.49
C LYS A 453 -20.24 10.50 -1.39
N HIS A 454 -20.73 9.36 -1.84
CA HIS A 454 -21.96 9.29 -2.63
C HIS A 454 -23.16 9.81 -1.83
N LEU A 455 -23.33 9.33 -0.59
CA LEU A 455 -24.43 9.74 0.28
C LEU A 455 -24.35 11.23 0.67
N LEU A 456 -23.14 11.74 0.95
CA LEU A 456 -22.93 13.17 1.19
C LEU A 456 -23.36 14.02 -0.01
N GLY A 457 -23.10 13.55 -1.23
CA GLY A 457 -23.54 14.23 -2.46
C GLY A 457 -25.06 14.28 -2.58
N ILE A 458 -25.74 13.17 -2.27
CA ILE A 458 -27.21 13.10 -2.24
C ILE A 458 -27.78 14.08 -1.19
N CYS A 459 -27.14 14.19 -0.03
CA CYS A 459 -27.55 15.10 1.03
C CYS A 459 -27.19 16.58 0.78
N GLY A 460 -26.65 16.92 -0.40
CA GLY A 460 -26.29 18.29 -0.78
C GLY A 460 -24.96 18.82 -0.22
N TYR A 461 -24.12 17.97 0.35
CA TYR A 461 -22.79 18.34 0.85
C TYR A 461 -21.71 18.11 -0.21
N ASN A 462 -20.65 18.92 -0.21
CA ASN A 462 -19.49 18.71 -1.10
C ASN A 462 -18.67 17.47 -0.66
N PRO A 463 -18.68 16.35 -1.42
CA PRO A 463 -18.05 15.10 -0.99
C PRO A 463 -16.52 15.17 -0.87
N GLN A 464 -15.88 16.10 -1.59
CA GLN A 464 -14.42 16.21 -1.59
C GLN A 464 -13.85 16.79 -0.29
N SER A 465 -14.69 17.47 0.48
CA SER A 465 -14.33 18.04 1.78
C SER A 465 -14.33 17.01 2.91
N PHE A 466 -14.81 15.78 2.66
CA PHE A 466 -14.97 14.73 3.68
C PHE A 466 -14.13 13.47 3.38
N ASN A 467 -13.82 12.73 4.44
CA ASN A 467 -13.22 11.40 4.39
C ASN A 467 -13.49 10.65 5.70
N GLY A 468 -12.97 9.43 5.84
CA GLY A 468 -13.20 8.63 7.06
C GLY A 468 -12.69 9.26 8.37
N HIS A 469 -11.78 10.25 8.36
CA HIS A 469 -11.39 10.97 9.59
C HIS A 469 -12.41 12.04 10.01
N SER A 470 -13.34 12.41 9.11
CA SER A 470 -14.36 13.44 9.37
C SER A 470 -15.33 13.07 10.49
N PHE A 471 -15.60 11.78 10.73
CA PHE A 471 -16.39 11.32 11.89
C PHE A 471 -15.72 11.70 13.20
N ARG A 472 -14.44 11.36 13.36
CA ARG A 472 -13.68 11.67 14.57
C ARG A 472 -13.49 13.17 14.81
N ILE A 473 -13.33 13.96 13.74
CA ILE A 473 -13.33 15.42 13.86
C ILE A 473 -14.71 15.88 14.35
N GLY A 474 -15.77 15.41 13.71
CA GLY A 474 -17.13 15.86 14.00
C GLY A 474 -17.65 15.44 15.36
N ALA A 475 -17.30 14.26 15.86
CA ALA A 475 -17.59 13.85 17.23
C ALA A 475 -16.95 14.82 18.26
N ALA A 476 -15.67 15.19 18.06
CA ALA A 476 -15.01 16.18 18.91
C ALA A 476 -15.63 17.58 18.79
N THR A 477 -15.96 18.00 17.55
CA THR A 477 -16.61 19.30 17.32
C THR A 477 -17.99 19.36 17.97
N THR A 478 -18.78 18.29 17.86
CA THR A 478 -20.10 18.20 18.51
C THR A 478 -19.95 18.20 20.02
N ALA A 479 -19.04 17.39 20.58
CA ALA A 479 -18.80 17.37 22.02
C ALA A 479 -18.44 18.76 22.58
N GLY A 480 -17.56 19.49 21.90
CA GLY A 480 -17.22 20.86 22.26
C GLY A 480 -18.41 21.83 22.14
N LYS A 481 -19.26 21.70 21.12
CA LYS A 481 -20.50 22.49 20.99
C LYS A 481 -21.52 22.18 22.09
N SER A 482 -21.56 20.94 22.55
CA SER A 482 -22.43 20.48 23.64
C SER A 482 -21.88 20.81 25.04
N ASN A 483 -20.79 21.58 25.14
CA ASN A 483 -20.11 21.92 26.40
C ASN A 483 -19.70 20.69 27.23
N ILE A 484 -19.37 19.57 26.57
CA ILE A 484 -18.78 18.43 27.25
C ILE A 484 -17.39 18.85 27.74
N GLU A 485 -17.07 18.53 28.99
CA GLU A 485 -15.79 18.90 29.58
C GLU A 485 -14.60 18.32 28.82
N ASP A 486 -13.53 19.10 28.76
CA ASP A 486 -12.31 18.77 28.03
C ASP A 486 -11.72 17.42 28.41
N HIS A 487 -11.79 17.06 29.70
CA HIS A 487 -11.29 15.78 30.20
C HIS A 487 -12.11 14.60 29.65
N LEU A 488 -13.45 14.74 29.56
CA LEU A 488 -14.33 13.73 28.96
C LEU A 488 -14.09 13.61 27.45
N ILE A 489 -13.92 14.72 26.73
CA ILE A 489 -13.60 14.69 25.30
C ILE A 489 -12.29 13.94 25.06
N LYS A 490 -11.27 14.17 25.90
CA LYS A 490 -10.00 13.43 25.87
C LYS A 490 -10.20 11.94 26.10
N THR A 491 -11.00 11.56 27.09
CA THR A 491 -11.31 10.15 27.40
C THR A 491 -12.03 9.48 26.24
N LEU A 492 -13.15 10.03 25.80
CA LEU A 492 -13.97 9.50 24.69
C LEU A 492 -13.16 9.35 23.40
N GLY A 493 -12.37 10.36 23.09
CA GLY A 493 -11.53 10.33 21.90
C GLY A 493 -10.18 9.67 22.09
N ARG A 494 -9.79 9.22 23.28
CA ARG A 494 -8.48 8.59 23.53
C ARG A 494 -7.31 9.51 23.15
N TRP A 495 -7.34 10.76 23.60
CA TRP A 495 -6.26 11.73 23.41
C TRP A 495 -5.49 11.97 24.71
N ASN A 496 -4.19 11.64 24.73
CA ASN A 496 -3.31 11.96 25.86
C ASN A 496 -2.94 13.45 25.93
N SER A 497 -3.19 14.23 24.88
CA SER A 497 -2.83 15.65 24.81
C SER A 497 -3.98 16.50 24.27
N ASN A 498 -3.83 17.83 24.31
CA ASN A 498 -4.77 18.82 23.76
C ASN A 498 -4.85 18.81 22.21
N SER A 499 -4.52 17.69 21.57
CA SER A 499 -4.59 17.52 20.12
C SER A 499 -6.02 17.66 19.58
N TYR A 500 -7.04 17.35 20.40
CA TYR A 500 -8.46 17.48 20.05
C TYR A 500 -8.90 18.94 19.86
N CYS A 501 -8.23 19.92 20.47
CA CYS A 501 -8.50 21.34 20.28
C CYS A 501 -8.36 21.77 18.81
N ARG A 502 -7.56 21.04 18.01
CA ARG A 502 -7.46 21.27 16.55
C ARG A 502 -8.74 20.92 15.78
N TYR A 503 -9.65 20.15 16.39
CA TYR A 503 -10.91 19.73 15.79
C TYR A 503 -12.08 20.62 16.23
N ILE A 504 -11.98 21.24 17.40
CA ILE A 504 -12.98 22.20 17.89
C ILE A 504 -12.68 23.55 17.23
N ARG A 505 -13.46 23.89 16.20
CA ARG A 505 -13.33 25.17 15.50
C ARG A 505 -14.19 26.21 16.20
N THR A 506 -13.57 27.28 16.68
CA THR A 506 -14.27 28.41 17.28
C THR A 506 -14.97 29.23 16.19
N SER A 507 -16.30 29.18 16.16
CA SER A 507 -17.07 30.04 15.24
C SER A 507 -17.18 31.46 15.79
N LYS A 508 -17.45 32.44 14.92
CA LYS A 508 -17.70 33.83 15.33
C LYS A 508 -18.82 33.93 16.39
N ASN A 509 -19.83 33.06 16.31
CA ASN A 509 -20.92 33.00 17.28
C ASN A 509 -20.47 32.53 18.66
N VAL A 510 -19.54 31.57 18.73
CA VAL A 510 -18.97 31.12 20.01
C VAL A 510 -18.16 32.24 20.65
N ILE A 511 -17.37 32.98 19.85
CA ILE A 511 -16.62 34.16 20.33
C ILE A 511 -17.60 35.22 20.85
N LYS A 512 -18.67 35.52 20.11
CA LYS A 512 -19.72 36.47 20.54
C LYS A 512 -20.35 36.05 21.87
N LYS A 513 -20.74 34.78 22.02
CA LYS A 513 -21.32 34.26 23.27
C LYS A 513 -20.33 34.31 24.44
N ALA A 514 -19.06 34.02 24.19
CA ALA A 514 -18.02 34.12 25.21
C ALA A 514 -17.84 35.57 25.68
N GLN A 515 -17.81 36.54 24.74
CA GLN A 515 -17.75 37.96 25.07
C GLN A 515 -18.99 38.45 25.81
N GLN A 516 -20.18 37.97 25.44
CA GLN A 516 -21.43 38.27 26.17
C GLN A 516 -21.40 37.75 27.60
N LYS A 517 -20.79 36.58 27.85
CA LYS A 517 -20.59 36.03 29.20
C LYS A 517 -19.56 36.77 30.03
N LEU A 518 -18.65 37.53 29.42
CA LEU A 518 -17.70 38.38 30.15
C LEU A 518 -18.35 39.67 30.66
N SER A 519 -19.45 40.09 30.03
CA SER A 519 -20.22 41.28 30.40
C SER A 519 -21.41 41.00 31.31
N SER A 520 -21.64 39.74 31.67
CA SER A 520 -22.69 39.26 32.59
C SER A 520 -22.05 38.76 33.86
#